data_AF-A0A833EMX8-F1
#
_entry.id   AF-A0A833EMX8-F1
#
_cell.length_a   1.000
_cell.length_b   1.000
_cell.length_c   1.000
_cell.angle_alpha   90.00
_cell.angle_beta   90.00
_cell.angle_gamma   90.00
#
_symmetry.space_group_name_H-M   'P 1'
#
loop_
_entity.id
_entity.type
_entity.pdbx_description
1 polymer ?
#
loop_
_entity_poly.entity_id
_entity_poly.type
_entity_poly.pdbx_seq_one_letter_code
_entity_poly.pdbx_strand_id
1 'polypeptide(L)'
;GVTVDFVKSYQALGYKDMRADKLLELKIHGVTPAYIEKMQKSGFDDLSLNRLVEFKIHGVDSEFAGELNRLGFSDLSASRLVELKIHGVDADYIKKIRKEFGDISLSRMVEFKIHGVTPEFVSAIAAMGFSDLSPSRLVELRIHGVSAEYIKEFRTSFGDLPLSKMVEFKIHNVTPEFAKAIQKQGFKDIRPSKLVELKIHGVKPDFIDSIHTTGLKDITLDELLRFRIHGVDADYVRYIQKARNDKNVTPKKIIRFKIAGF
;
A
#
# COMPACT_ATOMS: atom_id res chain seq x y z
N GLY A 1 19.72 15.70 -42.06
CA GLY A 1 19.50 17.14 -41.78
C GLY A 1 18.02 17.44 -41.62
N VAL A 2 17.70 18.62 -41.07
CA VAL A 2 16.35 19.22 -41.12
C VAL A 2 16.20 19.88 -42.50
N THR A 3 15.13 19.59 -43.25
CA THR A 3 14.91 20.14 -44.60
C THR A 3 14.02 21.40 -44.56
N VAL A 4 14.05 22.20 -45.61
CA VAL A 4 13.17 23.38 -45.76
C VAL A 4 11.69 22.97 -45.72
N ASP A 5 11.34 21.87 -46.39
CA ASP A 5 9.96 21.35 -46.40
C ASP A 5 9.52 20.88 -45.01
N PHE A 6 10.44 20.29 -44.24
CA PHE A 6 10.19 19.95 -42.85
C PHE A 6 9.81 21.21 -42.06
N VAL A 7 10.58 22.29 -42.13
CA VAL A 7 10.25 23.55 -41.42
C VAL A 7 8.91 24.14 -41.87
N LYS A 8 8.66 24.20 -43.18
CA LYS A 8 7.40 24.72 -43.75
C LYS A 8 6.17 23.96 -43.25
N SER A 9 6.28 22.64 -43.06
CA SER A 9 5.15 21.82 -42.60
C SER A 9 4.66 22.19 -41.19
N TYR A 10 5.56 22.53 -40.26
CA TYR A 10 5.17 22.99 -38.91
C TYR A 10 4.69 24.45 -38.92
N GLN A 11 5.26 25.30 -39.78
CA GLN A 11 4.79 26.68 -39.96
C GLN A 11 3.33 26.73 -40.44
N ALA A 12 2.94 25.80 -41.33
CA ALA A 12 1.56 25.65 -41.79
C ALA A 12 0.58 25.27 -40.66
N LEU A 13 1.09 24.67 -39.58
CA LEU A 13 0.32 24.29 -38.38
C LEU A 13 0.32 25.37 -37.30
N GLY A 14 0.86 26.56 -37.59
CA GLY A 14 0.90 27.70 -36.69
C GLY A 14 2.21 27.88 -35.92
N TYR A 15 3.17 26.94 -36.04
CA TYR A 15 4.45 27.01 -35.33
C TYR A 15 5.50 27.74 -36.15
N LYS A 16 5.63 29.05 -35.92
CA LYS A 16 6.58 29.93 -36.59
C LYS A 16 7.88 30.09 -35.79
N ASP A 17 8.92 30.59 -36.45
CA ASP A 17 10.20 31.01 -35.83
C ASP A 17 10.90 29.95 -34.96
N MET A 18 10.81 28.68 -35.37
CA MET A 18 11.45 27.59 -34.64
C MET A 18 12.97 27.60 -34.83
N ARG A 19 13.68 27.49 -33.72
CA ARG A 19 15.14 27.32 -33.70
C ARG A 19 15.51 25.89 -34.14
N ALA A 20 16.74 25.72 -34.66
CA ALA A 20 17.21 24.45 -35.21
C ALA A 20 17.29 23.32 -34.16
N ASP A 21 17.64 23.66 -32.92
CA ASP A 21 17.61 22.77 -31.76
C ASP A 21 16.19 22.26 -31.47
N LYS A 22 15.17 23.13 -31.53
CA LYS A 22 13.78 22.72 -31.33
C LYS A 22 13.31 21.76 -32.42
N LEU A 23 13.66 22.01 -33.67
CA LEU A 23 13.33 21.11 -34.80
C LEU A 23 13.99 19.73 -34.64
N LEU A 24 15.22 19.69 -34.12
CA LEU A 24 15.90 18.44 -33.80
C LEU A 24 15.20 17.69 -32.66
N GLU A 25 14.81 18.39 -31.59
CA GLU A 25 14.06 17.81 -30.46
C GLU A 25 12.73 17.19 -30.92
N LEU A 26 11.94 17.91 -31.73
CA LEU A 26 10.69 17.39 -32.30
C LEU A 26 10.92 16.11 -33.10
N LYS A 27 12.00 16.05 -33.87
CA LYS A 27 12.38 14.86 -34.63
C LYS A 27 12.79 13.70 -33.72
N ILE A 28 13.58 13.96 -32.68
CA ILE A 28 14.02 12.96 -31.70
C ILE A 28 12.82 12.31 -31.00
N HIS A 29 11.85 13.12 -30.56
CA HIS A 29 10.65 12.64 -29.86
C HIS A 29 9.50 12.26 -30.81
N GLY A 30 9.70 12.33 -32.12
CA GLY A 30 8.71 11.91 -33.12
C GLY A 30 7.45 12.79 -33.17
N VAL A 31 7.53 14.05 -32.77
CA VAL A 31 6.43 15.02 -32.89
C VAL A 31 6.33 15.44 -34.37
N THR A 32 5.53 14.72 -35.15
CA THR A 32 5.37 14.97 -36.61
C THR A 32 4.22 15.95 -36.91
N PRO A 33 4.22 16.62 -38.08
CA PRO A 33 3.09 17.44 -38.51
C PRO A 33 1.75 16.69 -38.49
N ALA A 34 1.74 15.44 -38.96
CA ALA A 34 0.55 14.59 -38.93
C ALA A 34 0.05 14.27 -37.50
N TYR A 35 0.97 14.13 -36.54
CA TYR A 35 0.61 13.96 -35.14
C TYR A 35 -0.01 15.25 -34.59
N ILE A 36 0.61 16.40 -34.85
CA ILE A 36 0.09 17.72 -34.45
C ILE A 36 -1.32 17.93 -35.03
N GLU A 37 -1.53 17.73 -36.34
CA GLU A 37 -2.84 17.87 -36.98
C GLU A 37 -3.92 17.02 -36.31
N LYS A 38 -3.60 15.77 -35.94
CA LYS A 38 -4.55 14.89 -35.23
C LYS A 38 -4.90 15.44 -33.85
N MET A 39 -3.92 15.98 -33.13
CA MET A 39 -4.15 16.62 -31.83
C MET A 39 -5.00 17.87 -31.97
N GLN A 40 -4.70 18.75 -32.93
CA GLN A 40 -5.49 19.96 -33.20
C GLN A 40 -6.96 19.60 -33.54
N LYS A 41 -7.17 18.60 -34.41
CA LYS A 41 -8.51 18.06 -34.73
C LYS A 41 -9.24 17.44 -33.54
N SER A 42 -8.51 17.06 -32.49
CA SER A 42 -9.06 16.50 -31.25
C SER A 42 -9.29 17.57 -30.17
N GLY A 43 -9.25 18.86 -30.53
CA GLY A 43 -9.48 19.98 -29.62
C GLY A 43 -8.23 20.45 -28.87
N PHE A 44 -7.04 19.99 -29.24
CA PHE A 44 -5.76 20.43 -28.68
C PHE A 44 -4.99 21.27 -29.71
N ASP A 45 -5.62 22.36 -30.17
CA ASP A 45 -5.13 23.23 -31.23
C ASP A 45 -4.12 24.30 -30.77
N ASP A 46 -4.16 24.68 -29.49
CA ASP A 46 -3.28 25.66 -28.86
C ASP A 46 -2.24 25.04 -27.90
N LEU A 47 -1.58 23.95 -28.33
CA LEU A 47 -0.49 23.36 -27.55
C LEU A 47 0.87 23.93 -27.95
N SER A 48 1.71 24.26 -26.97
CA SER A 48 3.12 24.59 -27.25
C SER A 48 3.87 23.36 -27.78
N LEU A 49 4.95 23.59 -28.55
CA LEU A 49 5.81 22.51 -29.03
C LEU A 49 6.45 21.71 -27.88
N ASN A 50 6.71 22.34 -26.73
CA ASN A 50 7.20 21.64 -25.54
C ASN A 50 6.13 20.68 -25.00
N ARG A 51 4.87 21.11 -24.99
CA ARG A 51 3.75 20.27 -24.55
C ARG A 51 3.52 19.07 -25.47
N LEU A 52 3.67 19.26 -26.78
CA LEU A 52 3.57 18.18 -27.76
C LEU A 52 4.71 17.17 -27.62
N VAL A 53 5.93 17.62 -27.29
CA VAL A 53 7.04 16.74 -26.94
C VAL A 53 6.73 15.94 -25.68
N GLU A 54 6.24 16.58 -24.62
CA GLU A 54 5.83 15.92 -23.38
C GLU A 54 4.74 14.86 -23.63
N PHE A 55 3.73 15.18 -24.46
CA PHE A 55 2.73 14.21 -24.87
C PHE A 55 3.35 12.98 -25.52
N LYS A 56 4.31 13.17 -26.44
CA LYS A 56 5.00 12.05 -27.09
C LYS A 56 5.84 11.23 -26.13
N ILE A 57 6.54 11.87 -25.19
CA ILE A 57 7.32 11.20 -24.15
C ILE A 57 6.41 10.29 -23.30
N HIS A 58 5.22 10.77 -22.95
CA HIS A 58 4.27 10.02 -22.11
C HIS A 58 3.24 9.21 -22.89
N GLY A 59 3.30 9.18 -24.22
CA GLY A 59 2.38 8.41 -25.05
C GLY A 59 0.93 8.91 -25.03
N VAL A 60 0.71 10.21 -24.89
CA VAL A 60 -0.59 10.86 -25.11
C VAL A 60 -0.80 11.04 -26.61
N ASP A 61 -1.97 10.64 -27.11
CA ASP A 61 -2.40 10.85 -28.49
C ASP A 61 -3.91 11.13 -28.58
N SER A 62 -4.37 11.40 -29.81
CA SER A 62 -5.77 11.70 -30.10
C SER A 62 -6.71 10.53 -29.82
N GLU A 63 -6.21 9.30 -29.91
CA GLU A 63 -7.01 8.10 -29.66
C GLU A 63 -7.32 7.99 -28.17
N PHE A 64 -6.30 8.11 -27.32
CA PHE A 64 -6.44 8.14 -25.87
C PHE A 64 -7.38 9.28 -25.41
N ALA A 65 -7.19 10.50 -25.91
CA ALA A 65 -8.08 11.61 -25.59
C ALA A 65 -9.53 11.33 -26.04
N GLY A 66 -9.71 10.77 -27.22
CA GLY A 66 -11.02 10.39 -27.76
C GLY A 66 -11.69 9.26 -26.95
N GLU A 67 -10.94 8.30 -26.44
CA GLU A 67 -11.45 7.26 -25.54
C GLU A 67 -11.98 7.84 -24.23
N LEU A 68 -11.22 8.75 -23.61
CA LEU A 68 -11.65 9.42 -22.38
C LEU A 68 -12.92 10.25 -22.61
N ASN A 69 -13.01 10.95 -23.75
CA ASN A 69 -14.21 11.69 -24.13
C ASN A 69 -15.43 10.76 -24.31
N ARG A 70 -15.26 9.59 -24.96
CA ARG A 70 -16.32 8.56 -25.08
C ARG A 70 -16.74 7.97 -23.73
N LEU A 71 -15.84 8.00 -22.74
CA LEU A 71 -16.12 7.63 -21.36
C LEU A 71 -16.75 8.79 -20.55
N GLY A 72 -17.10 9.91 -21.18
CA GLY A 72 -17.75 11.05 -20.54
C GLY A 72 -16.77 11.98 -19.80
N PHE A 73 -15.46 11.83 -20.03
CA PHE A 73 -14.46 12.79 -19.55
C PHE A 73 -14.09 13.73 -20.70
N SER A 74 -14.95 14.72 -20.96
CA SER A 74 -14.67 15.80 -21.90
C SER A 74 -13.78 16.88 -21.26
N ASP A 75 -13.25 17.78 -22.08
CA ASP A 75 -12.59 19.02 -21.64
C ASP A 75 -11.40 18.82 -20.68
N LEU A 76 -10.73 17.67 -20.78
CA LEU A 76 -9.54 17.38 -20.01
C LEU A 76 -8.39 18.29 -20.43
N SER A 77 -7.78 18.95 -19.47
CA SER A 77 -6.58 19.75 -19.72
C SER A 77 -5.44 18.87 -20.25
N ALA A 78 -4.54 19.48 -21.01
CA ALA A 78 -3.36 18.79 -21.50
C ALA A 78 -2.56 18.16 -20.34
N SER A 79 -2.39 18.89 -19.23
CA SER A 79 -1.77 18.43 -17.97
C SER A 79 -2.41 17.15 -17.45
N ARG A 80 -3.75 17.09 -17.49
CA ARG A 80 -4.50 15.94 -17.00
C ARG A 80 -4.28 14.70 -17.85
N LEU A 81 -4.22 14.82 -19.18
CA LEU A 81 -3.95 13.66 -20.05
C LEU A 81 -2.58 13.04 -19.78
N VAL A 82 -1.56 13.87 -19.57
CA VAL A 82 -0.21 13.39 -19.25
C VAL A 82 -0.19 12.71 -17.88
N GLU A 83 -0.81 13.29 -16.86
CA GLU A 83 -0.90 12.67 -15.53
C GLU A 83 -1.53 11.28 -15.59
N LEU A 84 -2.63 11.12 -16.33
CA LEU A 84 -3.29 9.82 -16.50
C LEU A 84 -2.36 8.81 -17.17
N LYS A 85 -1.63 9.20 -18.21
CA LYS A 85 -0.65 8.31 -18.86
C LYS A 85 0.52 7.94 -17.95
N ILE A 86 1.07 8.90 -17.21
CA ILE A 86 2.16 8.67 -16.24
C ILE A 86 1.75 7.62 -15.20
N HIS A 87 0.51 7.68 -14.72
CA HIS A 87 -0.01 6.73 -13.73
C HIS A 87 -0.68 5.50 -14.35
N GLY A 88 -0.67 5.35 -15.68
CA GLY A 88 -1.25 4.22 -16.38
C GLY A 88 -2.77 4.08 -16.18
N VAL A 89 -3.49 5.20 -16.09
CA VAL A 89 -4.96 5.25 -16.09
C VAL A 89 -5.44 5.28 -17.55
N ASP A 90 -5.74 4.09 -18.09
CA ASP A 90 -6.27 3.90 -19.44
C ASP A 90 -7.79 3.65 -19.45
N ALA A 91 -8.38 3.62 -20.65
CA ALA A 91 -9.82 3.42 -20.83
C ALA A 91 -10.32 2.10 -20.24
N ASP A 92 -9.53 1.03 -20.30
CA ASP A 92 -9.91 -0.29 -19.80
C ASP A 92 -9.89 -0.36 -18.28
N TYR A 93 -8.88 0.24 -17.65
CA TYR A 93 -8.82 0.41 -16.22
C TYR A 93 -10.00 1.24 -15.70
N ILE A 94 -10.32 2.36 -16.35
CA ILE A 94 -11.47 3.21 -16.01
C ILE A 94 -12.77 2.38 -16.04
N LYS A 95 -13.02 1.63 -17.12
CA LYS A 95 -14.23 0.79 -17.25
C LYS A 95 -14.32 -0.26 -16.15
N LYS A 96 -13.21 -0.95 -15.84
CA LYS A 96 -13.15 -1.97 -14.78
C LYS A 96 -13.46 -1.35 -13.41
N ILE A 97 -12.85 -0.22 -13.08
CA ILE A 97 -13.09 0.46 -11.79
C ILE A 97 -14.53 0.99 -11.70
N ARG A 98 -15.09 1.57 -12.77
CA ARG A 98 -16.48 2.04 -12.78
C ARG A 98 -17.50 0.90 -12.61
N LYS A 99 -17.19 -0.31 -13.06
CA LYS A 99 -18.05 -1.48 -12.82
C LYS A 99 -18.21 -1.78 -11.32
N GLU A 100 -17.15 -1.55 -10.55
CA GLU A 100 -17.13 -1.84 -9.10
C GLU A 100 -17.67 -0.66 -8.26
N PHE A 101 -17.37 0.58 -8.64
CA PHE A 101 -17.67 1.76 -7.80
C PHE A 101 -18.71 2.73 -8.40
N GLY A 102 -19.20 2.48 -9.62
CA GLY A 102 -20.06 3.43 -10.33
C GLY A 102 -19.29 4.69 -10.70
N ASP A 103 -19.84 5.86 -10.33
CA ASP A 103 -19.20 7.14 -10.60
C ASP A 103 -18.05 7.39 -9.63
N ILE A 104 -16.84 7.51 -10.17
CA ILE A 104 -15.61 7.70 -9.41
C ILE A 104 -14.68 8.60 -10.21
N SER A 105 -14.09 9.58 -9.52
CA SER A 105 -13.29 10.61 -10.18
C SER A 105 -11.99 10.03 -10.75
N LEU A 106 -11.50 10.62 -11.84
CA LEU A 106 -10.19 10.28 -12.38
C LEU A 106 -9.07 10.46 -11.34
N SER A 107 -9.20 11.42 -10.40
CA SER A 107 -8.16 11.67 -9.40
C SER A 107 -8.09 10.53 -8.40
N ARG A 108 -9.25 9.96 -8.07
CA ARG A 108 -9.32 8.75 -7.26
C ARG A 108 -8.74 7.54 -7.99
N MET A 109 -8.95 7.44 -9.30
CA MET A 109 -8.37 6.37 -10.13
C MET A 109 -6.84 6.48 -10.23
N VAL A 110 -6.30 7.70 -10.30
CA VAL A 110 -4.85 7.97 -10.21
C VAL A 110 -4.31 7.56 -8.85
N GLU A 111 -4.97 7.94 -7.75
CA GLU A 111 -4.60 7.53 -6.39
C GLU A 111 -4.60 6.01 -6.24
N PHE A 112 -5.59 5.32 -6.80
CA PHE A 112 -5.62 3.86 -6.85
C PHE A 112 -4.40 3.29 -7.57
N LYS A 113 -3.99 3.84 -8.72
CA LYS A 113 -2.78 3.39 -9.42
C LYS A 113 -1.52 3.63 -8.60
N ILE A 114 -1.39 4.79 -7.96
CA ILE A 114 -0.24 5.13 -7.09
C ILE A 114 -0.09 4.14 -5.94
N HIS A 115 -1.19 3.76 -5.29
CA HIS A 115 -1.17 2.80 -4.17
C HIS A 115 -1.36 1.33 -4.61
N GLY A 116 -1.50 1.08 -5.92
CA GLY A 116 -1.69 -0.26 -6.48
C GLY A 116 -3.02 -0.93 -6.11
N VAL A 117 -4.08 -0.17 -5.92
CA VAL A 117 -5.45 -0.72 -5.88
C VAL A 117 -5.82 -1.15 -7.30
N THR A 118 -5.76 -2.45 -7.58
CA THR A 118 -6.13 -3.02 -8.89
C THR A 118 -7.54 -3.63 -8.84
N PRO A 119 -8.23 -3.81 -9.99
CA PRO A 119 -9.50 -4.53 -10.03
C PRO A 119 -9.40 -5.92 -9.41
N GLU A 120 -8.28 -6.63 -9.63
CA GLU A 120 -8.03 -7.97 -9.07
C GLU A 120 -7.91 -7.91 -7.54
N PHE A 121 -7.25 -6.88 -6.99
CA PHE A 121 -7.22 -6.66 -5.54
C PHE A 121 -8.61 -6.38 -4.97
N VAL A 122 -9.41 -5.53 -5.63
CA VAL A 122 -10.79 -5.23 -5.21
C VAL A 122 -11.63 -6.51 -5.20
N SER A 123 -11.61 -7.29 -6.28
CA SER A 123 -12.34 -8.56 -6.37
C SER A 123 -11.86 -9.58 -5.34
N ALA A 124 -10.55 -9.67 -5.07
CA ALA A 124 -10.01 -10.59 -4.06
C ALA A 124 -10.46 -10.24 -2.64
N ILE A 125 -10.51 -8.95 -2.30
CA ILE A 125 -11.03 -8.49 -1.00
C ILE A 125 -12.54 -8.71 -0.90
N ALA A 126 -13.30 -8.45 -1.96
CA ALA A 126 -14.73 -8.71 -2.01
C ALA A 126 -15.04 -10.21 -1.84
N ALA A 127 -14.27 -11.10 -2.48
CA ALA A 127 -14.39 -12.56 -2.34
C ALA A 127 -14.12 -13.05 -0.91
N MET A 128 -13.42 -12.27 -0.09
CA MET A 128 -13.27 -12.54 1.34
C MET A 128 -14.51 -12.14 2.16
N GLY A 129 -15.58 -11.63 1.54
CA GLY A 129 -16.80 -11.19 2.21
C GLY A 129 -16.79 -9.72 2.62
N PHE A 130 -15.80 -8.95 2.15
CA PHE A 130 -15.73 -7.50 2.35
C PHE A 130 -16.17 -6.78 1.07
N SER A 131 -17.45 -6.94 0.71
CA SER A 131 -18.09 -6.10 -0.31
C SER A 131 -18.34 -4.70 0.25
N ASP A 132 -18.57 -3.72 -0.62
CA ASP A 132 -19.01 -2.37 -0.24
C ASP A 132 -17.98 -1.53 0.55
N LEU A 133 -16.69 -1.79 0.33
CA LEU A 133 -15.63 -0.95 0.87
C LEU A 133 -15.58 0.40 0.16
N SER A 134 -15.44 1.47 0.94
CA SER A 134 -15.16 2.78 0.37
C SER A 134 -13.83 2.76 -0.40
N PRO A 135 -13.69 3.59 -1.45
CA PRO A 135 -12.43 3.77 -2.14
C PRO A 135 -11.27 4.06 -1.18
N SER A 136 -11.49 4.92 -0.17
CA SER A 136 -10.51 5.29 0.87
C SER A 136 -10.02 4.08 1.65
N ARG A 137 -10.94 3.17 1.99
CA ARG A 137 -10.60 1.96 2.72
C ARG A 137 -9.70 1.03 1.91
N LEU A 138 -9.92 0.89 0.61
CA LEU A 138 -9.08 0.05 -0.25
C LEU A 138 -7.65 0.58 -0.38
N VAL A 139 -7.51 1.91 -0.48
CA VAL A 139 -6.19 2.55 -0.49
C VAL A 139 -5.48 2.35 0.85
N GLU A 140 -6.16 2.51 1.97
CA GLU A 140 -5.60 2.24 3.30
C GLU A 140 -5.07 0.80 3.42
N LEU A 141 -5.84 -0.19 2.97
CA LEU A 141 -5.40 -1.59 2.97
C LEU A 141 -4.11 -1.79 2.16
N ARG A 142 -4.01 -1.16 0.98
CA ARG A 142 -2.81 -1.23 0.15
C ARG A 142 -1.61 -0.54 0.77
N ILE A 143 -1.79 0.66 1.33
CA ILE A 143 -0.74 1.41 2.03
C ILE A 143 -0.13 0.56 3.16
N HIS A 144 -0.96 -0.16 3.91
CA HIS A 144 -0.50 -1.02 5.00
C HIS A 144 -0.18 -2.46 4.56
N GLY A 145 -0.27 -2.78 3.27
CA GLY A 145 0.09 -4.09 2.73
C GLY A 145 -0.82 -5.24 3.20
N VAL A 146 -2.10 -4.96 3.47
CA VAL A 146 -3.12 -5.98 3.77
C VAL A 146 -3.59 -6.63 2.46
N SER A 147 -3.31 -7.92 2.29
CA SER A 147 -3.76 -8.72 1.14
C SER A 147 -4.89 -9.68 1.50
N ALA A 148 -5.59 -10.23 0.49
CA ALA A 148 -6.63 -11.24 0.71
C ALA A 148 -6.05 -12.51 1.35
N GLU A 149 -4.83 -12.91 0.98
CA GLU A 149 -4.12 -14.05 1.55
C GLU A 149 -3.83 -13.81 3.04
N TYR A 150 -3.35 -12.61 3.39
CA TYR A 150 -3.10 -12.25 4.78
C TYR A 150 -4.37 -12.30 5.63
N ILE A 151 -5.50 -11.80 5.11
CA ILE A 151 -6.81 -11.91 5.76
C ILE A 151 -7.20 -13.39 5.95
N LYS A 152 -7.02 -14.21 4.90
CA LYS A 152 -7.39 -15.64 4.91
C LYS A 152 -6.60 -16.44 5.96
N GLU A 153 -5.31 -16.17 6.08
CA GLU A 153 -4.45 -16.84 7.05
C GLU A 153 -4.86 -16.53 8.50
N PHE A 154 -5.17 -15.27 8.80
CA PHE A 154 -5.70 -14.91 10.12
C PHE A 154 -7.11 -15.46 10.36
N ARG A 155 -7.98 -15.48 9.34
CA ARG A 155 -9.34 -16.04 9.44
C ARG A 155 -9.32 -17.51 9.89
N THR A 156 -8.34 -18.28 9.44
CA THR A 156 -8.20 -19.69 9.84
C THR A 156 -7.92 -19.85 11.34
N SER A 157 -7.29 -18.86 11.97
CA SER A 157 -6.87 -18.94 13.39
C SER A 157 -7.79 -18.17 14.34
N PHE A 158 -8.44 -17.10 13.88
CA PHE A 158 -9.20 -16.17 14.72
C PHE A 158 -10.63 -15.91 14.22
N GLY A 159 -11.05 -16.57 13.14
CA GLY A 159 -12.32 -16.25 12.48
C GLY A 159 -12.32 -14.86 11.84
N ASP A 160 -13.51 -14.32 11.61
CA ASP A 160 -13.64 -13.00 11.01
C ASP A 160 -13.23 -11.89 11.96
N LEU A 161 -12.27 -11.09 11.52
CA LEU A 161 -11.80 -9.90 12.20
C LEU A 161 -12.11 -8.67 11.34
N PRO A 162 -12.40 -7.51 11.96
CA PRO A 162 -12.58 -6.28 11.22
C PRO A 162 -11.29 -5.92 10.47
N LEU A 163 -11.42 -5.36 9.27
CA LEU A 163 -10.25 -4.96 8.47
C LEU A 163 -9.35 -3.96 9.21
N SER A 164 -9.89 -3.15 10.11
CA SER A 164 -9.10 -2.23 10.96
C SER A 164 -8.10 -2.99 11.82
N LYS A 165 -8.46 -4.19 12.30
CA LYS A 165 -7.55 -5.06 13.04
C LYS A 165 -6.45 -5.64 12.13
N MET A 166 -6.76 -5.94 10.86
CA MET A 166 -5.74 -6.39 9.89
C MET A 166 -4.72 -5.30 9.60
N VAL A 167 -5.17 -4.05 9.49
CA VAL A 167 -4.29 -2.88 9.35
C VAL A 167 -3.43 -2.70 10.59
N GLU A 168 -4.02 -2.74 11.79
CA GLU A 168 -3.28 -2.67 13.06
C GLU A 168 -2.23 -3.78 13.18
N PHE A 169 -2.56 -5.00 12.78
CA PHE A 169 -1.60 -6.11 12.75
C PHE A 169 -0.44 -5.83 11.81
N LYS A 170 -0.67 -5.28 10.61
CA LYS A 170 0.42 -4.89 9.70
C LYS A 170 1.30 -3.79 10.29
N ILE A 171 0.70 -2.75 10.89
CA ILE A 171 1.42 -1.64 11.53
C ILE A 171 2.37 -2.15 12.62
N HIS A 172 1.92 -3.12 13.43
CA HIS A 172 2.71 -3.69 14.52
C HIS A 172 3.43 -5.00 14.16
N ASN A 173 3.50 -5.33 12.87
CA ASN A 173 4.17 -6.53 12.36
C ASN A 173 3.73 -7.83 13.05
N VAL A 174 2.44 -7.95 13.35
CA VAL A 174 1.78 -9.20 13.78
C VAL A 174 1.58 -10.06 12.53
N THR A 175 2.22 -11.22 12.48
CA THR A 175 2.11 -12.15 11.36
C THR A 175 1.37 -13.44 11.77
N PRO A 176 0.78 -14.18 10.83
CA PRO A 176 0.17 -15.48 11.11
C PRO A 176 1.15 -16.47 11.74
N GLU A 177 2.43 -16.43 11.34
CA GLU A 177 3.51 -17.24 11.90
C GLU A 177 3.74 -16.89 13.36
N PHE A 178 3.77 -15.60 13.70
CA PHE A 178 3.91 -15.15 15.08
C PHE A 178 2.73 -15.63 15.94
N ALA A 179 1.49 -15.45 15.47
CA ALA A 179 0.31 -15.92 16.18
C ALA A 179 0.36 -17.44 16.42
N LYS A 180 0.68 -18.23 15.39
CA LYS A 180 0.87 -19.68 15.48
C LYS A 180 2.01 -20.06 16.45
N ALA A 181 3.10 -19.30 16.47
CA ALA A 181 4.21 -19.54 17.39
C ALA A 181 3.80 -19.33 18.86
N ILE A 182 3.03 -18.29 19.17
CA ILE A 182 2.50 -18.08 20.52
C ILE A 182 1.49 -19.19 20.89
N GLN A 183 0.65 -19.63 19.96
CA GLN A 183 -0.26 -20.76 20.20
C GLN A 183 0.47 -22.08 20.48
N LYS A 184 1.60 -22.33 19.80
CA LYS A 184 2.47 -23.50 20.04
C LYS A 184 3.11 -23.50 21.44
N GLN A 185 3.24 -22.33 22.07
CA GLN A 185 3.71 -22.19 23.44
C GLN A 185 2.64 -22.53 24.51
N GLY A 186 1.45 -22.98 24.09
CA GLY A 186 0.36 -23.39 24.98
C GLY A 186 -0.76 -22.36 25.11
N PHE A 187 -0.59 -21.15 24.56
CA PHE A 187 -1.59 -20.08 24.63
C PHE A 187 -2.57 -20.18 23.46
N LYS A 188 -3.61 -21.01 23.57
CA LYS A 188 -4.54 -21.25 22.44
C LYS A 188 -5.58 -20.14 22.25
N ASP A 189 -6.15 -19.63 23.35
CA ASP A 189 -7.25 -18.64 23.32
C ASP A 189 -6.73 -17.20 23.47
N ILE A 190 -6.02 -16.73 22.44
CA ILE A 190 -5.42 -15.40 22.45
C ILE A 190 -6.40 -14.38 21.85
N ARG A 191 -6.71 -13.32 22.61
CA ARG A 191 -7.44 -12.18 22.04
C ARG A 191 -6.57 -11.50 20.96
N PRO A 192 -7.12 -11.14 19.78
CA PRO A 192 -6.35 -10.47 18.72
C PRO A 192 -5.53 -9.25 19.20
N SER A 193 -6.10 -8.41 20.06
CA SER A 193 -5.40 -7.25 20.63
C SER A 193 -4.17 -7.63 21.47
N LYS A 194 -4.20 -8.80 22.13
CA LYS A 194 -3.07 -9.28 22.91
C LYS A 194 -1.85 -9.53 22.02
N LEU A 195 -2.02 -10.06 20.81
CA LEU A 195 -0.90 -10.26 19.87
C LEU A 195 -0.20 -8.95 19.52
N VAL A 196 -0.96 -7.87 19.40
CA VAL A 196 -0.44 -6.52 19.15
C VAL A 196 0.40 -6.05 20.34
N GLU A 197 -0.13 -6.15 21.55
CA GLU A 197 0.59 -5.81 22.79
C GLU A 197 1.90 -6.60 22.93
N LEU A 198 1.85 -7.92 22.67
CA LEU A 198 3.04 -8.78 22.71
C LEU A 198 4.10 -8.31 21.70
N LYS A 199 3.70 -7.92 20.47
CA LYS A 199 4.62 -7.40 19.46
C LYS A 199 5.24 -6.06 19.87
N ILE A 200 4.42 -5.11 20.35
CA ILE A 200 4.88 -3.79 20.78
C ILE A 200 5.93 -3.90 21.89
N HIS A 201 5.72 -4.80 22.86
CA HIS A 201 6.63 -4.98 23.99
C HIS A 201 7.70 -6.08 23.76
N GLY A 202 7.76 -6.61 22.53
CA GLY A 202 8.78 -7.58 22.12
C GLY A 202 8.74 -8.90 22.88
N VAL A 203 7.56 -9.38 23.28
CA VAL A 203 7.39 -10.75 23.81
C VAL A 203 7.53 -11.73 22.64
N LYS A 204 8.68 -12.41 22.55
CA LYS A 204 9.00 -13.38 21.49
C LYS A 204 8.89 -14.82 22.00
N PRO A 205 8.67 -15.82 21.12
CA PRO A 205 8.65 -17.24 21.51
C PRO A 205 9.87 -17.66 22.35
N ASP A 206 11.10 -17.31 21.93
CA ASP A 206 12.33 -17.65 22.66
C ASP A 206 12.36 -17.06 24.09
N PHE A 207 11.76 -15.88 24.28
CA PHE A 207 11.63 -15.29 25.62
C PHE A 207 10.67 -16.13 26.47
N ILE A 208 9.53 -16.54 25.91
CA ILE A 208 8.56 -17.41 26.60
C ILE A 208 9.23 -18.73 26.99
N ASP A 209 9.95 -19.36 26.05
CA ASP A 209 10.73 -20.58 26.32
C ASP A 209 11.73 -20.37 27.46
N SER A 210 12.48 -19.27 27.43
CA SER A 210 13.46 -18.94 28.47
C SER A 210 12.80 -18.87 29.87
N ILE A 211 11.62 -18.28 29.98
CA ILE A 211 10.86 -18.19 31.23
C ILE A 211 10.32 -19.57 31.63
N HIS A 212 9.80 -20.36 30.71
CA HIS A 212 9.37 -21.74 31.01
C HIS A 212 10.52 -22.60 31.56
N THR A 213 11.78 -22.39 31.12
CA THR A 213 12.95 -23.12 31.68
C THR A 213 13.23 -22.81 33.15
N THR A 214 12.70 -21.72 33.68
CA THR A 214 12.84 -21.37 35.11
C THR A 214 11.85 -22.12 36.01
N GLY A 215 10.97 -22.93 35.42
CA GLY A 215 9.92 -23.68 36.11
C GLY A 215 8.56 -22.97 36.14
N LEU A 216 8.47 -21.71 35.71
CA LEU A 216 7.22 -20.95 35.60
C LEU A 216 6.40 -21.37 34.37
N LYS A 217 5.90 -22.61 34.33
CA LYS A 217 5.18 -23.18 33.18
C LYS A 217 3.75 -22.67 33.02
N ASP A 218 3.11 -22.26 34.11
CA ASP A 218 1.72 -21.77 34.12
C ASP A 218 1.62 -20.24 34.04
N ILE A 219 2.70 -19.57 33.61
CA ILE A 219 2.74 -18.11 33.51
C ILE A 219 1.77 -17.61 32.42
N THR A 220 1.01 -16.57 32.72
CA THR A 220 0.05 -15.99 31.77
C THR A 220 0.72 -15.06 30.77
N LEU A 221 0.07 -14.80 29.61
CA LEU A 221 0.54 -13.79 28.66
C LEU A 221 0.63 -12.39 29.27
N ASP A 222 -0.26 -12.04 30.20
CA ASP A 222 -0.23 -10.76 30.92
C ASP A 222 1.01 -10.64 31.81
N GLU A 223 1.41 -11.73 32.47
CA GLU A 223 2.61 -11.76 33.29
C GLU A 223 3.88 -11.73 32.45
N LEU A 224 3.93 -12.48 31.34
CA LEU A 224 5.03 -12.42 30.37
C LEU A 224 5.18 -11.02 29.77
N LEU A 225 4.07 -10.37 29.45
CA LEU A 225 4.04 -8.99 28.97
C LEU A 225 4.62 -8.03 30.02
N ARG A 226 4.17 -8.15 31.29
CA ARG A 226 4.70 -7.36 32.41
C ARG A 226 6.18 -7.63 32.65
N PHE A 227 6.64 -8.87 32.51
CA PHE A 227 8.05 -9.20 32.62
C PHE A 227 8.86 -8.41 31.59
N ARG A 228 8.43 -8.39 30.31
CA ARG A 228 9.09 -7.58 29.27
C ARG A 228 9.07 -6.09 29.58
N ILE A 229 7.93 -5.55 30.02
CA ILE A 229 7.80 -4.13 30.39
C ILE A 229 8.77 -3.74 31.51
N HIS A 230 9.00 -4.62 32.48
CA HIS A 230 9.87 -4.33 33.63
C HIS A 230 11.31 -4.88 33.49
N GLY A 231 11.69 -5.42 32.34
CA GLY A 231 13.02 -6.00 32.13
C GLY A 231 13.31 -7.20 33.03
N VAL A 232 12.31 -8.04 33.28
CA VAL A 232 12.44 -9.34 33.93
C VAL A 232 12.75 -10.38 32.85
N ASP A 233 13.91 -11.00 32.94
CA ASP A 233 14.35 -12.13 32.12
C ASP A 233 14.52 -13.40 32.95
N ALA A 234 14.90 -14.51 32.30
CA ALA A 234 15.07 -15.80 32.95
C ALA A 234 16.16 -15.77 34.03
N ASP A 235 17.22 -14.99 33.83
CA ASP A 235 18.32 -14.86 34.79
C ASP A 235 17.86 -14.14 36.06
N TYR A 236 17.09 -13.06 35.91
CA TYR A 236 16.48 -12.38 37.04
C TYR A 236 15.49 -13.28 37.80
N VAL A 237 14.68 -14.06 37.09
CA VAL A 237 13.78 -15.04 37.74
C VAL A 237 14.58 -16.05 38.57
N ARG A 238 15.63 -16.65 38.01
CA ARG A 238 16.50 -17.61 38.71
C ARG A 238 17.21 -16.97 39.90
N TYR A 239 17.66 -15.72 39.77
CA TYR A 239 18.25 -14.96 40.86
C TYR A 239 17.26 -14.81 42.03
N ILE A 240 16.02 -14.40 41.78
CA ILE A 240 14.99 -14.28 42.83
C ILE A 240 14.69 -15.62 43.48
N GLN A 241 14.51 -16.69 42.69
CA GLN A 241 14.24 -18.03 43.23
C GLN A 241 15.34 -18.48 44.18
N LYS A 242 16.62 -18.23 43.83
CA LYS A 242 17.78 -18.53 44.68
C LYS A 242 17.83 -17.63 45.91
N ALA A 243 17.71 -16.31 45.74
CA ALA A 243 17.81 -15.33 46.83
C ALA A 243 16.70 -15.48 47.88
N ARG A 244 15.52 -15.96 47.47
CA ARG A 244 14.39 -16.23 48.36
C ARG A 244 14.34 -17.65 48.89
N ASN A 245 15.21 -18.53 48.40
CA ASN A 245 15.13 -19.98 48.62
C ASN A 245 13.70 -20.53 48.33
N ASP A 246 13.06 -19.99 47.28
CA ASP A 246 11.68 -20.30 46.90
C ASP A 246 11.60 -20.49 45.37
N LYS A 247 11.55 -21.75 44.95
CA LYS A 247 11.44 -22.12 43.52
C LYS A 247 10.05 -21.79 42.94
N ASN A 248 9.04 -21.59 43.78
CA ASN A 248 7.65 -21.37 43.40
C ASN A 248 7.20 -19.91 43.58
N VAL A 249 8.17 -18.98 43.67
CA VAL A 249 7.89 -17.55 43.73
C VAL A 249 7.04 -17.12 42.54
N THR A 250 5.87 -16.52 42.81
CA THR A 250 4.90 -16.21 41.76
C THR A 250 5.39 -15.10 40.84
N PRO A 251 4.98 -15.06 39.55
CA PRO A 251 5.38 -14.00 38.62
C PRO A 251 5.08 -12.60 39.16
N LYS A 252 3.92 -12.42 39.80
CA LYS A 252 3.55 -11.16 40.47
C LYS A 252 4.54 -10.73 41.55
N LYS A 253 5.10 -11.66 42.34
CA LYS A 253 6.12 -11.33 43.36
C LYS A 253 7.45 -10.96 42.69
N ILE A 254 7.86 -11.68 41.64
CA ILE A 254 9.08 -11.38 40.88
C ILE A 254 9.02 -9.96 40.30
N ILE A 255 7.90 -9.59 39.68
CA ILE A 255 7.68 -8.23 39.16
C ILE A 255 7.80 -7.19 40.29
N ARG A 256 7.19 -7.44 41.45
CA ARG A 256 7.28 -6.51 42.59
C ARG A 256 8.72 -6.32 43.05
N PHE A 257 9.52 -7.39 43.10
CA PHE A 257 10.95 -7.28 43.44
C PHE A 257 11.72 -6.44 42.41
N LYS A 258 11.47 -6.66 41.12
CA LYS A 258 12.10 -5.88 40.05
C LYS A 258 11.79 -4.39 40.15
N ILE A 259 10.51 -4.05 40.37
CA ILE A 259 10.07 -2.65 40.53
C ILE A 259 10.66 -2.02 41.79
N ALA A 260 10.83 -2.80 42.86
CA ALA A 260 11.43 -2.33 44.11
C ALA A 260 12.97 -2.21 44.05
N GLY A 261 13.60 -2.53 42.90
CA GLY A 261 15.06 -2.43 42.72
C GLY A 261 15.87 -3.55 43.40
N PHE A 262 15.24 -4.69 43.69
CA PHE A 262 15.88 -5.86 44.29
C PHE A 262 16.67 -6.69 43.27
#